data_AF-A0A4Q2ZYU9-F1
#
_entry.id   AF-A0A4Q2ZYU9-F1
#
_cell.length_a   1.000
_cell.length_b   1.000
_cell.length_c   1.000
_cell.angle_alpha   90.00
_cell.angle_beta   90.00
_cell.angle_gamma   90.00
#
_symmetry.space_group_name_H-M   'P 1'
#
loop_
_entity.id
_entity.type
_entity.pdbx_description
1 polymer ?
#
loop_
_entity_poly.entity_id
_entity_poly.type
_entity_poly.pdbx_seq_one_letter_code
_entity_poly.pdbx_strand_id
1 'polypeptide(L)'
;MAEIHRSRTIRPSTRAKQSSSYKVDVRSVMATDSLIVTIKHTNPMQRTKKFCFDGAQPVGRDSIHFKVNEFGSGYEIIWYSDLTPHEIC
;
A
#
# COMPACT_ATOMS: atom_id res chain seq x y z
N MET A 1 -1.99 -16.58 -13.69
CA MET A 1 -2.38 -15.19 -13.52
C MET A 1 -3.62 -15.13 -12.66
N ALA A 2 -3.41 -14.82 -11.39
CA ALA A 2 -4.47 -14.54 -10.43
C ALA A 2 -4.42 -13.06 -10.03
N GLU A 3 -5.56 -12.48 -9.68
CA GLU A 3 -5.63 -11.19 -9.02
C GLU A 3 -5.61 -11.41 -7.50
N ILE A 4 -4.56 -10.91 -6.85
CA ILE A 4 -4.35 -11.05 -5.41
C ILE A 4 -4.74 -9.74 -4.74
N HIS A 5 -5.70 -9.80 -3.82
CA HIS A 5 -6.14 -8.63 -3.08
C HIS A 5 -5.54 -8.60 -1.67
N ARG A 6 -4.91 -7.49 -1.32
CA ARG A 6 -4.43 -7.20 0.03
C ARG A 6 -5.02 -5.89 0.52
N SER A 7 -5.19 -5.76 1.84
CA SER A 7 -5.65 -4.52 2.43
C SER A 7 -4.84 -4.12 3.65
N ARG A 8 -4.65 -2.81 3.82
CA ARG A 8 -3.97 -2.24 4.98
C ARG A 8 -4.73 -1.04 5.49
N THR A 9 -5.07 -1.05 6.78
CA THR A 9 -5.68 0.09 7.45
C THR A 9 -4.60 0.93 8.14
N ILE A 10 -4.55 2.20 7.80
CA ILE A 10 -3.69 3.22 8.41
C ILE A 10 -4.37 3.72 9.67
N ARG A 11 -3.68 3.53 10.80
CA ARG A 11 -4.03 4.11 12.10
C ARG A 11 -2.87 4.97 12.56
N PRO A 12 -2.89 6.29 12.29
CA PRO A 12 -1.88 7.20 12.80
C PRO A 12 -1.98 7.20 14.33
N SER A 13 -0.92 6.79 15.02
CA SER A 13 -0.82 6.97 16.47
C SER A 13 -0.05 8.25 16.75
N THR A 14 -0.46 9.00 17.78
CA THR A 14 0.12 10.29 18.16
C THR A 14 1.62 10.24 18.48
N ARG A 15 2.21 9.05 18.67
CA ARG A 15 3.61 8.85 19.08
C ARG A 15 4.62 8.86 17.92
N ALA A 16 4.22 8.77 16.66
CA ALA A 16 5.16 8.63 15.54
C ALA A 16 4.62 9.23 14.22
N LYS A 17 4.29 10.52 14.21
CA LYS A 17 3.87 11.24 12.99
C LYS A 17 4.94 11.29 11.87
N GLN A 18 6.18 10.91 12.16
CA GLN A 18 7.30 11.01 11.22
C GLN A 18 7.91 9.65 10.79
N SER A 19 7.47 8.52 11.36
CA SER A 19 8.17 7.23 11.19
C SER A 19 7.27 6.01 10.99
N SER A 20 6.03 6.20 10.56
CA SER A 20 5.14 5.07 10.27
C SER A 20 5.40 4.49 8.88
N SER A 21 6.43 3.64 8.78
CA SER A 21 6.57 2.70 7.67
C SER A 21 5.51 1.61 7.84
N TYR A 22 4.60 1.52 6.88
CA TYR A 22 3.60 0.47 6.78
C TYR A 22 4.12 -0.62 5.84
N LYS A 23 3.67 -1.86 6.07
CA LYS A 23 3.99 -2.99 5.20
C LYS A 23 2.74 -3.75 4.77
N VAL A 24 2.83 -4.35 3.60
CA VAL A 24 1.84 -5.27 3.03
C VAL A 24 2.55 -6.58 2.74
N ASP A 25 2.00 -7.68 3.25
CA ASP A 25 2.50 -9.03 2.97
C ASP A 25 2.17 -9.40 1.51
N VAL A 26 3.20 -9.79 0.77
CA VAL A 26 3.13 -10.18 -0.64
C VAL A 26 3.74 -11.57 -0.86
N ARG A 27 3.88 -12.37 0.21
CA ARG A 27 4.26 -13.77 0.09
C ARG A 27 3.29 -14.47 -0.87
N SER A 28 3.88 -15.26 -1.76
CA SER A 28 3.20 -16.02 -2.80
C SER A 28 2.68 -15.23 -4.00
N VAL A 29 2.96 -13.93 -4.11
CA VAL A 29 2.73 -13.21 -5.38
C VAL A 29 3.75 -13.68 -6.41
N MET A 30 3.27 -14.21 -7.54
CA MET A 30 4.12 -14.64 -8.64
C MET A 30 4.28 -13.53 -9.68
N ALA A 31 5.32 -13.61 -10.51
CA ALA A 31 5.59 -12.63 -11.55
C ALA A 31 4.47 -12.47 -12.59
N THR A 32 3.57 -13.46 -12.71
CA THR A 32 2.44 -13.43 -13.66
C THR A 32 1.12 -13.03 -13.01
N ASP A 33 1.12 -12.67 -11.73
CA ASP A 33 -0.07 -12.23 -11.00
C ASP A 33 -0.21 -10.72 -11.02
N SER A 34 -1.38 -10.22 -10.64
CA SER A 34 -1.60 -8.81 -10.34
C SER A 34 -1.90 -8.66 -8.86
N LEU A 35 -1.25 -7.72 -8.18
CA LEU A 35 -1.51 -7.44 -6.78
C LEU A 35 -2.30 -6.13 -6.65
N ILE A 36 -3.50 -6.21 -6.09
CA ILE A 36 -4.33 -5.06 -5.74
C ILE A 36 -4.22 -4.79 -4.24
N VAL A 37 -3.64 -3.65 -3.88
CA VAL A 37 -3.55 -3.20 -2.50
C VAL A 37 -4.58 -2.11 -2.22
N THR A 38 -5.48 -2.38 -1.28
CA THR A 38 -6.45 -1.40 -0.76
C THR A 38 -5.93 -0.78 0.53
N ILE A 39 -5.69 0.52 0.50
CA ILE A 39 -5.27 1.31 1.65
C ILE A 39 -6.47 2.07 2.22
N LYS A 40 -6.84 1.71 3.45
CA LYS A 40 -7.93 2.33 4.20
C LYS A 40 -7.37 3.23 5.28
N HIS A 41 -8.10 4.27 5.66
CA HIS A 41 -7.74 5.14 6.76
C HIS A 41 -8.77 5.02 7.89
N THR A 42 -8.32 5.08 9.15
CA THR A 42 -9.23 4.96 10.31
C THR A 42 -10.15 6.15 10.49
N ASN A 43 -9.74 7.35 10.06
CA ASN A 43 -10.65 8.49 9.90
C ASN A 43 -11.60 8.23 8.71
N PRO A 44 -12.92 8.13 8.92
CA PRO A 44 -13.88 7.82 7.86
C PRO A 44 -14.05 8.94 6.82
N MET A 45 -13.60 10.17 7.12
CA MET A 45 -13.60 11.28 6.15
C MET A 45 -12.53 11.12 5.08
N GLN A 46 -11.53 10.25 5.30
CA GLN A 46 -10.43 10.02 4.38
C GLN A 46 -10.80 8.95 3.35
N ARG A 47 -10.54 9.24 2.06
CA ARG A 47 -10.85 8.31 0.98
C ARG A 47 -10.00 7.05 1.06
N THR A 48 -10.57 5.91 0.68
CA THR A 48 -9.81 4.68 0.45
C THR A 48 -9.05 4.81 -0.86
N LYS A 49 -7.77 4.42 -0.87
CA LYS A 49 -6.94 4.38 -2.08
C LYS A 49 -6.69 2.92 -2.48
N LYS A 50 -6.63 2.64 -3.78
CA LYS A 50 -6.28 1.32 -4.30
C LYS A 50 -5.09 1.45 -5.24
N PHE A 51 -4.20 0.48 -5.19
CA PHE A 51 -2.99 0.44 -5.99
C PHE A 51 -2.88 -0.91 -6.68
N CYS A 52 -2.64 -0.90 -7.99
CA CYS A 52 -2.37 -2.09 -8.77
C CYS A 52 -0.86 -2.21 -9.02
N PHE A 53 -0.31 -3.38 -8.72
CA PHE A 53 1.06 -3.77 -9.00
C PHE A 53 1.07 -4.92 -9.98
N ASP A 54 1.96 -4.83 -10.97
CA ASP A 54 2.39 -6.01 -11.70
C ASP A 54 3.13 -6.94 -10.72
N GLY A 55 2.80 -8.24 -10.72
CA GLY A 55 3.40 -9.25 -9.85
C GLY A 55 4.91 -9.36 -10.00
N ALA A 56 5.49 -8.95 -11.13
CA ALA A 56 6.93 -8.83 -11.33
C ALA A 56 7.60 -7.82 -10.38
N GLN A 57 6.86 -6.85 -9.83
CA GLN A 57 7.40 -5.88 -8.87
C GLN A 57 7.61 -6.50 -7.45
N PRO A 58 6.60 -7.15 -6.83
CA PRO A 58 6.75 -7.77 -5.52
C PRO A 58 7.29 -9.21 -5.55
N VAL A 59 7.44 -9.86 -6.71
CA VAL A 59 7.89 -11.26 -6.77
C VAL A 59 9.21 -11.46 -6.02
N GLY A 60 9.28 -12.54 -5.24
CA GLY A 60 10.45 -12.84 -4.40
C GLY A 60 10.59 -11.99 -3.14
N ARG A 61 9.67 -11.03 -2.89
CA ARG A 61 9.61 -10.26 -1.64
C ARG A 61 8.62 -10.90 -0.68
N ASP A 62 8.92 -10.81 0.61
CA ASP A 62 7.97 -11.15 1.68
C ASP A 62 6.95 -10.03 1.90
N SER A 63 7.41 -8.78 1.82
CA SER A 63 6.58 -7.61 2.04
C SER A 63 7.03 -6.42 1.22
N ILE A 64 6.07 -5.60 0.82
CA ILE A 64 6.32 -4.26 0.29
C ILE A 64 5.99 -3.22 1.35
N HIS A 65 6.71 -2.10 1.34
CA HIS A 65 6.59 -1.06 2.34
C HIS A 65 6.10 0.25 1.70
N PHE A 66 5.39 1.06 2.47
CA PHE A 66 5.03 2.42 2.11
C PHE A 66 5.01 3.33 3.34
N LYS A 67 5.11 4.64 3.12
CA LYS A 67 4.83 5.67 4.12
C LYS A 67 3.59 6.46 3.74
N VAL A 68 3.01 7.12 4.74
CA VAL A 68 1.83 7.95 4.58
C VAL A 68 2.25 9.38 4.87
N ASN A 69 2.07 10.27 3.90
CA ASN A 69 2.20 11.70 4.10
C ASN A 69 0.80 12.30 4.23
N GLU A 70 0.45 12.79 5.41
CA GLU A 70 -0.83 13.48 5.64
C GLU A 70 -0.69 14.98 5.35
N PHE A 71 -1.64 15.57 4.63
CA PHE A 71 -1.69 17.00 4.36
C PHE A 71 -3.14 17.49 4.33
N GLY A 72 -3.44 18.49 5.17
CA GLY A 72 -4.77 19.08 5.26
C GLY A 72 -5.86 18.01 5.47
N SER A 73 -6.77 17.88 4.49
CA SER A 73 -7.87 16.91 4.48
C SER A 73 -7.58 15.61 3.75
N GLY A 74 -6.34 15.38 3.28
CA GLY A 74 -5.95 14.22 2.49
C GLY A 74 -4.70 13.51 3.00
N TYR A 75 -4.35 12.41 2.34
CA TYR A 75 -3.09 11.71 2.52
C TYR A 75 -2.57 11.16 1.20
N GLU A 76 -1.25 11.03 1.10
CA GLU A 76 -0.53 10.40 0.00
C GLU A 76 0.17 9.14 0.48
N ILE A 77 0.21 8.14 -0.39
CA ILE A 77 0.95 6.90 -0.17
C ILE A 77 2.21 6.93 -1.01
N ILE A 78 3.35 6.85 -0.34
CA ILE A 78 4.65 6.82 -0.99
C ILE A 78 5.24 5.45 -0.75
N TRP A 79 5.34 4.66 -1.81
CA TRP A 79 5.93 3.33 -1.78
C TRP A 79 7.45 3.41 -1.65
N TYR A 80 8.04 2.48 -0.91
CA TYR A 80 9.50 2.36 -0.82
C TYR A 80 10.04 1.53 -1.99
N SER A 81 11.33 1.73 -2.29
CA SER A 81 12.09 1.06 -3.36
C SER A 81 11.64 1.44 -4.78
N ASP A 82 11.92 0.56 -5.73
CA ASP A 82 11.63 0.56 -7.17
C ASP A 82 10.17 0.22 -7.53
N LEU A 83 9.25 0.32 -6.57
CA LEU A 83 7.84 0.00 -6.79
C LEU A 83 7.12 1.17 -7.47
N THR A 84 6.50 0.89 -8.61
CA THR A 84 5.73 1.86 -9.39
C THR A 84 4.30 1.33 -9.61
N PRO A 85 3.47 1.31 -8.57
CA PRO A 85 2.07 0.93 -8.75
C PRO A 85 1.27 2.04 -9.42
N HIS A 86 0.18 1.63 -10.07
CA HIS A 86 -0.83 2.55 -10.58
C HIS A 86 -1.96 2.70 -9.56
N GLU A 87 -2.27 3.94 -9.16
CA GLU A 87 -3.46 4.21 -8.35
C GLU A 87 -4.71 3.99 -9.21
N ILE A 88 -5.67 3.22 -8.68
CA ILE A 88 -6.94 2.90 -9.34
C ILE A 88 -8.12 3.41 -8.50
N CYS A 89 -9.22 3.74 -9.16
CA CYS A 89 -10.43 4.32 -8.55
C CYS A 89 -11.26 3.32 -7.72
#